data_AF-A0A960WJE6-F1
#
_entry.id   AF-A0A960WJE6-F1
#
_cell.length_a   1.000
_cell.length_b   1.000
_cell.length_c   1.000
_cell.angle_alpha   90.00
_cell.angle_beta   90.00
_cell.angle_gamma   90.00
#
_symmetry.space_group_name_H-M   'P 1'
#
loop_
_entity.id
_entity.type
_entity.pdbx_description
1 polymer ?
#
loop_
_entity_poly.entity_id
_entity_poly.type
_entity_poly.pdbx_seq_one_letter_code
_entity_poly.pdbx_strand_id
1 'polypeptide(L)' 'MKYSVVIEKISDDTLPEGYYYAFIPALDLTTQGLGIDGAKAAAKDLLELWIAEKKANGEKVPEESESFFSQLEVAHAV' A
#
# COMPACT_ATOMS: atom_id res chain seq x y z
N MET A 1 3.98 10.24 11.71
CA MET A 1 4.65 9.46 10.65
C MET A 1 3.82 9.60 9.39
N LYS A 2 4.47 9.66 8.23
CA LYS A 2 3.81 9.67 6.92
C LYS A 2 4.41 8.52 6.14
N TYR A 3 3.58 7.85 5.34
CA TYR A 3 3.99 6.79 4.46
C TYR A 3 3.35 7.02 3.10
N SER A 4 4.10 6.73 2.06
CA SER A 4 3.64 6.82 0.69
C SER A 4 2.84 5.56 0.36
N VAL A 5 1.78 5.73 -0.44
CA VAL A 5 0.92 4.63 -0.86
C VAL A 5 0.84 4.65 -2.38
N VAL A 6 1.22 3.53 -3.00
CA VAL A 6 1.02 3.27 -4.43
C VAL A 6 -0.34 2.61 -4.59
N ILE A 7 -1.18 3.18 -5.46
CA ILE A 7 -2.52 2.67 -5.75
C ILE A 7 -2.52 2.10 -7.17
N GLU A 8 -2.90 0.83 -7.30
CA GLU A 8 -2.90 0.12 -8.58
C GLU A 8 -4.28 -0.46 -8.85
N LYS A 9 -4.72 -0.37 -10.10
CA LYS A 9 -5.97 -0.98 -10.53
C LYS A 9 -5.79 -2.49 -10.59
N ILE A 10 -6.75 -3.23 -10.05
CA ILE A 10 -6.77 -4.70 -10.12
C ILE A 10 -7.43 -5.11 -11.44
N SER A 11 -6.81 -6.03 -12.18
CA SER A 11 -7.26 -6.46 -13.51
C SER A 11 -7.16 -7.98 -13.73
N ASP A 12 -6.88 -8.75 -12.67
CA ASP A 12 -6.63 -10.19 -12.73
C ASP A 12 -7.84 -11.05 -12.31
N ASP A 13 -9.03 -10.45 -12.25
CA ASP A 13 -10.31 -11.05 -11.85
C ASP A 13 -10.31 -11.72 -10.46
N THR A 14 -9.29 -11.45 -9.62
CA THR A 14 -9.22 -11.99 -8.25
C THR A 14 -10.19 -11.33 -7.29
N LEU A 15 -10.64 -10.12 -7.61
CA LEU A 15 -11.53 -9.29 -6.79
C LEU A 15 -12.65 -8.68 -7.64
N PRO A 16 -13.77 -8.27 -7.02
CA PRO A 16 -14.84 -7.58 -7.73
C PRO A 16 -14.34 -6.34 -8.47
N GLU A 17 -15.00 -5.99 -9.57
CA GLU A 17 -14.68 -4.78 -10.31
C GLU A 17 -14.72 -3.53 -9.41
N GLY A 18 -13.78 -2.62 -9.63
CA GLY A 18 -13.68 -1.37 -8.88
C GLY A 18 -12.80 -1.46 -7.64
N TYR A 19 -12.24 -2.62 -7.31
CA TYR A 19 -11.19 -2.73 -6.29
C TYR A 19 -9.83 -2.25 -6.82
N TYR A 20 -9.04 -1.68 -5.91
CA TYR A 20 -7.68 -1.22 -6.13
C TYR A 20 -6.76 -1.80 -5.06
N TYR A 21 -5.54 -2.17 -5.44
CA TYR A 21 -4.47 -2.44 -4.49
C TYR A 21 -3.96 -1.13 -3.89
N ALA A 22 -3.58 -1.19 -2.63
CA ALA A 22 -2.83 -0.15 -1.94
C ALA A 22 -1.58 -0.76 -1.33
N PHE A 23 -0.43 -0.39 -1.88
CA PHE A 23 0.88 -0.85 -1.46
C PHE A 23 1.62 0.27 -0.72
N ILE A 24 2.22 -0.03 0.42
CA ILE A 24 3.04 0.87 1.23
C ILE A 24 4.51 0.39 1.12
N PRO A 25 5.31 0.95 0.19
CA PRO A 25 6.62 0.40 -0.15
C PRO A 25 7.60 0.38 1.03
N ALA A 26 7.60 1.43 1.85
CA ALA A 26 8.53 1.55 2.97
C ALA A 26 8.39 0.44 4.03
N LEU A 27 7.24 -0.25 4.05
CA LEU A 27 6.90 -1.27 5.06
C LEU A 27 6.64 -2.65 4.45
N ASP A 28 6.68 -2.78 3.13
CA ASP A 28 6.29 -4.00 2.41
C ASP A 28 4.88 -4.50 2.80
N LEU A 29 3.92 -3.57 2.87
CA LEU A 29 2.54 -3.85 3.26
C LEU A 29 1.59 -3.63 2.08
N THR A 30 0.68 -4.57 1.85
CA THR A 30 -0.33 -4.49 0.79
C THR A 30 -1.72 -4.76 1.36
N THR A 31 -2.70 -4.00 0.88
CA THR A 31 -4.13 -4.24 1.10
C THR A 31 -4.91 -3.86 -0.16
N GLN A 32 -6.23 -3.95 -0.10
CA GLN A 32 -7.12 -3.61 -1.18
C GLN A 32 -8.37 -2.92 -0.66
N GLY A 33 -8.99 -2.09 -1.49
CA GLY A 33 -10.26 -1.46 -1.17
C GLY A 33 -11.04 -1.04 -2.40
N LEU A 34 -12.34 -0.80 -2.21
CA LEU A 34 -13.23 -0.35 -3.27
C LEU A 34 -12.93 1.11 -3.63
N GLY A 35 -12.54 1.35 -4.88
CA GLY A 35 -12.11 2.65 -5.37
C GLY A 35 -10.80 3.14 -4.73
N ILE A 36 -10.28 4.27 -5.23
CA ILE A 36 -9.05 4.87 -4.72
C ILE A 36 -9.19 5.26 -3.24
N ASP A 37 -10.33 5.83 -2.85
CA ASP A 37 -10.56 6.28 -1.48
C ASP A 37 -10.72 5.11 -0.51
N GLY A 38 -11.41 4.04 -0.91
CA GLY A 38 -11.52 2.83 -0.09
C GLY A 38 -10.18 2.13 0.07
N ALA A 39 -9.36 2.07 -0.98
CA ALA A 39 -8.00 1.52 -0.90
C ALA A 39 -7.10 2.34 0.04
N LYS A 40 -7.18 3.68 0.01
CA LYS A 40 -6.48 4.55 0.97
C LYS A 40 -6.96 4.36 2.41
N ALA A 41 -8.27 4.22 2.62
CA ALA A 41 -8.83 3.95 3.94
C ALA A 41 -8.32 2.62 4.49
N ALA A 42 -8.38 1.55 3.69
CA ALA A 42 -7.86 0.24 4.05
C ALA A 42 -6.35 0.28 4.36
N ALA A 43 -5.56 1.04 3.59
CA ALA A 43 -4.13 1.21 3.85
C ALA A 43 -3.86 1.91 5.18
N LYS A 44 -4.66 2.92 5.52
CA LYS A 44 -4.57 3.61 6.81
C LYS A 44 -4.90 2.66 7.97
N ASP A 45 -5.97 1.89 7.86
CA ASP A 45 -6.37 0.92 8.88
C ASP A 45 -5.29 -0.15 9.10
N LEU A 46 -4.71 -0.67 8.01
CA LEU A 46 -3.60 -1.61 8.05
C LEU A 46 -2.37 -1.00 8.75
N LEU A 47 -1.99 0.23 8.40
CA LEU A 47 -0.88 0.95 9.03
C LEU A 47 -1.06 1.09 10.53
N GLU A 48 -2.24 1.53 10.96
CA GLU A 48 -2.55 1.73 12.38
C GLU A 48 -2.45 0.41 13.17
N LEU A 49 -3.01 -0.68 12.62
CA LEU A 49 -2.95 -2.00 13.22
C LEU A 49 -1.50 -2.53 13.30
N TRP A 50 -0.76 -2.46 12.20
CA TRP A 50 0.63 -2.94 12.13
C TRP A 50 1.54 -2.17 13.09
N ILE A 51 1.41 -0.83 13.15
CA ILE A 51 2.18 0.00 14.08
C ILE A 51 1.85 -0.35 15.54
N ALA A 52 0.57 -0.60 15.86
CA ALA A 52 0.17 -0.99 17.19
C ALA A 52 0.79 -2.34 17.60
N GLU A 53 0.79 -3.32 16.70
CA GLU A 53 1.44 -4.62 16.91
C GLU A 53 2.95 -4.48 17.16
N LYS A 54 3.66 -3.73 16.30
CA LYS A 54 5.10 -3.48 16.49
C LYS A 54 5.40 -2.85 17.85
N LYS A 55 4.62 -1.85 18.25
CA LYS A 55 4.78 -1.21 19.56
C LYS A 55 4.50 -2.17 20.71
N ALA A 56 3.49 -3.02 20.59
CA ALA A 56 3.15 -4.01 21.61
C ALA A 56 4.27 -5.04 21.82
N ASN A 57 5.00 -5.38 20.75
CA ASN A 57 6.14 -6.29 20.79
C ASN A 57 7.47 -5.61 21.17
N GLY A 58 7.47 -4.29 21.43
CA GLY A 58 8.70 -3.52 21.69
C GLY A 58 9.61 -3.40 20.45
N GLU A 59 9.07 -3.63 19.26
CA GLU A 59 9.78 -3.51 17.99
C GLU A 59 9.86 -2.04 17.56
N LYS A 60 10.92 -1.70 16.80
CA LYS A 60 11.05 -0.36 16.20
C LYS A 60 10.09 -0.24 15.02
N VAL A 61 9.42 0.90 14.94
CA VAL A 61 8.62 1.28 13.77
C VAL A 61 9.52 2.08 12.83
N PRO A 62 9.85 1.58 11.63
CA PRO A 62 10.70 2.31 10.69
C PRO A 62 9.97 3.54 10.16
N GLU A 63 10.70 4.64 10.00
CA GLU A 63 10.20 5.86 9.35
C GLU A 63 10.52 5.81 7.86
N GLU A 64 9.58 6.27 7.03
CA GLU A 64 9.82 6.44 5.59
C GLU A 64 10.75 7.63 5.34
N SER A 65 11.80 7.41 4.54
CA SER A 65 12.60 8.48 3.93
C SER A 65 11.89 9.08 2.73
N GLU A 66 12.34 10.23 2.24
CA GLU A 66 11.78 10.87 1.05
C GLU A 66 11.62 9.86 -0.11
N SER A 67 10.41 9.81 -0.67
CA SER A 67 10.00 8.81 -1.66
C SER A 67 9.67 9.47 -2.99
N PHE A 68 10.16 8.87 -4.07
CA PHE A 68 9.93 9.32 -5.45
C PHE A 68 9.30 8.18 -6.24
N PHE A 69 8.28 8.48 -7.02
CA PHE A 69 7.57 7.50 -7.86
C PHE A 69 7.74 7.85 -9.33
N SER A 70 7.96 6.83 -10.15
CA SER A 70 8.02 6.96 -11.59
C SER A 70 7.51 5.68 -12.24
N GLN A 71 6.96 5.81 -13.44
CA GLN A 71 6.61 4.69 -14.30
C GLN A 71 7.60 4.69 -15.47
N LEU A 72 8.22 3.54 -15.72
CA LEU A 72 9.13 3.36 -16.84
C LEU A 72 8.46 2.45 -17.87
N GLU A 73 8.37 2.92 -19.11
CA GLU A 73 7.92 2.10 -20.23
C GLU A 73 9.08 1.22 -20.70
N VAL A 74 8.82 -0.07 -20.86
CA VAL A 74 9.79 -1.05 -21.37
C VAL A 74 9.17 -1.77 -22.55
N ALA A 75 9.88 -1.82 -23.69
CA ALA A 75 9.42 -2.61 -24.83
C ALA A 75 9.38 -4.09 -24.45
N HIS A 76 8.24 -4.75 -24.70
CA HIS A 76 8.00 -6.18 -24.45
C HIS A 76 7.75 -6.61 -22.99
N ALA A 77 7.05 -5.81 -22.18
CA ALA A 77 6.43 -6.35 -20.97
C ALA A 77 5.33 -7.34 -21.38
N VAL A 78 5.51 -8.62 -21.04
CA VAL A 78 4.54 -9.72 -21.26
C VAL A 78 3.97 -10.13 -19.91
#